data_AF-A0A183DFQ3-F1
#
_entry.id   AF-A0A183DFQ3-F1
#
_cell.length_a   1.000
_cell.length_b   1.000
_cell.length_c   1.000
_cell.angle_alpha   90.00
_cell.angle_beta   90.00
_cell.angle_gamma   90.00
#
_symmetry.space_group_name_H-M   'P 1'
#
loop_
_entity.id
_entity.type
_entity.pdbx_description
1 polymer ?
#
loop_
_entity_poly.entity_id
_entity_poly.type
_entity_poly.pdbx_seq_one_letter_code
_entity_poly.pdbx_strand_id
1 'polypeptide(L)'
;MEPISMEYWLALLYSMLAVIALPGNVWVIVVVMDQICSRRHYHYSTFRLKGRGQKRSQKAAVQSSATVYLLILSVVDLISILPVPFLVVDIFRNRWPFGLVLCKLMFFCEGANKSLSPLLLTALSLDRYMAVCLPMLVWMRQAKFACFILLLCFIYSLFFIVPVIWHSEVNGMLDAKHKLHPKCVVGMSRLFDLLQLVFCYAAPLLIICSVYLAILSRLYRHTRKNFASAGISAIPNSSRRRRPRTRISLTRVVKSSVLVVAFYFVCWTPYWVVRFLAMLQGLYPFLSFPHSSA
;
A
#
# COMPACT_ATOMS: atom_id res chain seq x y z
N MET A 1 -32.06 -19.60 19.45
CA MET A 1 -30.70 -19.28 19.00
C MET A 1 -30.77 -17.88 18.39
N GLU A 2 -30.33 -16.86 19.13
CA GLU A 2 -30.27 -15.50 18.58
C GLU A 2 -29.32 -15.50 17.37
N PRO A 3 -29.67 -14.84 16.26
CA PRO A 3 -28.79 -14.77 15.11
C PRO A 3 -27.48 -14.14 15.56
N ILE A 4 -26.37 -14.85 15.35
CA ILE A 4 -25.01 -14.35 15.59
C ILE A 4 -24.93 -13.00 14.88
N SER A 5 -24.89 -11.91 15.66
CA SER A 5 -24.98 -10.56 15.13
C SER A 5 -23.81 -10.29 14.19
N MET A 6 -24.04 -9.53 13.11
CA MET A 6 -22.99 -9.13 12.14
C MET A 6 -21.77 -8.50 12.84
N GLU A 7 -21.99 -7.86 13.99
CA GLU A 7 -20.96 -7.32 14.89
C GLU A 7 -19.95 -8.39 15.35
N TYR A 8 -20.41 -9.59 15.69
CA TYR A 8 -19.52 -10.69 16.10
C TYR A 8 -18.60 -11.11 14.96
N TRP A 9 -19.16 -11.30 13.76
CA TRP A 9 -18.38 -11.67 12.57
C TRP A 9 -17.37 -10.59 12.19
N LEU A 10 -17.75 -9.32 12.27
CA LEU A 10 -16.86 -8.17 12.07
C LEU A 10 -15.73 -8.15 13.09
N ALA A 11 -16.05 -8.25 14.38
CA ALA A 11 -15.07 -8.25 15.45
C ALA A 11 -14.10 -9.44 15.36
N LEU A 12 -14.61 -10.62 15.03
CA LEU A 12 -13.80 -11.82 14.81
C LEU A 12 -12.87 -11.62 13.60
N LEU A 13 -13.38 -11.10 12.49
CA LEU A 13 -12.58 -10.83 11.30
C LEU A 13 -11.44 -9.85 11.60
N TYR A 14 -11.73 -8.70 12.23
CA TYR A 14 -10.71 -7.72 12.60
C TYR A 14 -9.66 -8.31 13.54
N SER A 15 -10.09 -9.10 14.53
CA SER A 15 -9.20 -9.78 15.47
C SER A 15 -8.28 -10.78 14.76
N MET A 16 -8.82 -11.59 13.84
CA MET A 16 -8.04 -12.55 13.06
C MET A 16 -7.03 -11.85 12.14
N LEU A 17 -7.45 -10.78 11.47
CA LEU A 17 -6.57 -9.97 10.63
C LEU A 17 -5.42 -9.37 11.45
N ALA A 18 -5.69 -8.85 12.64
CA ALA A 18 -4.65 -8.32 13.53
C ALA A 18 -3.66 -9.42 13.99
N VAL A 19 -4.17 -10.59 14.38
CA VAL A 19 -3.34 -11.73 14.83
C VAL A 19 -2.46 -12.28 13.71
N ILE A 20 -2.92 -12.28 12.46
CA ILE A 20 -2.13 -12.73 11.31
C ILE A 20 -1.14 -11.65 10.85
N ALA A 21 -1.59 -10.38 10.79
CA ALA A 21 -0.81 -9.30 10.24
C ALA A 21 0.34 -8.87 11.16
N LEU A 22 0.19 -8.99 12.48
CA LEU A 22 1.24 -8.66 13.45
C LEU A 22 2.52 -9.49 13.23
N PRO A 23 2.51 -10.84 13.34
CA PRO A 23 3.71 -11.65 13.12
C PRO A 23 4.19 -11.55 11.66
N GLY A 24 3.28 -11.43 10.69
CA GLY A 24 3.65 -11.28 9.28
C GLY A 24 4.49 -10.03 9.02
N ASN A 25 4.03 -8.86 9.49
CA ASN A 25 4.76 -7.60 9.30
C ASN A 25 6.04 -7.55 10.14
N VAL A 26 6.02 -8.07 11.37
CA VAL A 26 7.24 -8.18 12.20
C VAL A 26 8.29 -9.06 11.52
N TRP A 27 7.90 -10.20 10.96
CA TRP A 27 8.79 -11.07 10.21
C TRP A 27 9.41 -10.36 9.01
N VAL A 28 8.61 -9.63 8.22
CA VAL A 28 9.11 -8.85 7.08
C VAL A 28 10.15 -7.82 7.53
N ILE A 29 9.87 -7.09 8.62
CA ILE A 29 10.82 -6.11 9.19
C ILE A 29 12.12 -6.80 9.60
N VAL A 30 12.06 -7.90 10.35
CA VAL A 30 13.24 -8.63 10.81
C VAL A 30 14.07 -9.12 9.62
N VAL A 31 13.44 -9.75 8.63
CA VAL A 31 14.12 -10.26 7.42
C VAL A 31 14.75 -9.12 6.62
N VAL A 32 14.04 -8.00 6.47
CA VAL A 32 14.54 -6.82 5.75
C VAL A 32 15.70 -6.17 6.51
N MET A 33 15.60 -6.03 7.83
CA MET A 33 16.66 -5.50 8.69
C MET A 33 17.91 -6.36 8.64
N ASP A 34 17.77 -7.68 8.74
CA ASP A 34 18.89 -8.61 8.63
C ASP A 34 19.57 -8.51 7.27
N GLN A 35 18.80 -8.42 6.18
CA GLN A 35 19.34 -8.21 4.84
C GLN A 35 20.12 -6.90 4.71
N ILE A 36 19.65 -5.81 5.33
CA ILE A 36 20.36 -4.52 5.33
C ILE A 36 21.63 -4.61 6.17
N CYS A 37 21.57 -5.22 7.36
CA CYS A 37 22.69 -5.35 8.27
C CYS A 37 23.80 -6.21 7.67
N SER A 38 23.44 -7.39 7.14
CA SER A 38 24.33 -8.30 6.43
C SER A 38 25.05 -7.62 5.25
N ARG A 39 24.36 -6.74 4.51
CA ARG A 39 24.96 -5.96 3.42
C ARG A 39 25.89 -4.86 3.90
N ARG A 40 25.53 -4.13 4.95
CA ARG A 40 26.38 -3.08 5.53
C ARG A 40 27.68 -3.70 6.05
N HIS A 41 27.60 -4.86 6.70
CA HIS A 41 28.76 -5.60 7.17
C HIS A 41 29.67 -6.06 6.00
N TYR A 42 29.09 -6.62 4.93
CA TYR A 42 29.84 -7.00 3.72
C TYR A 42 30.53 -5.82 3.04
N HIS A 43 29.87 -4.67 2.93
CA HIS A 43 30.47 -3.47 2.34
C HIS A 43 31.62 -2.93 3.22
N TYR A 44 31.46 -2.94 4.55
CA TYR A 44 32.49 -2.50 5.49
C TYR A 44 33.73 -3.42 5.45
N SER A 45 33.55 -4.74 5.45
CA SER A 45 34.66 -5.70 5.37
C SER A 45 35.39 -5.64 4.03
N THR A 46 34.65 -5.49 2.92
CA THR A 46 35.25 -5.35 1.58
C THR A 46 35.99 -4.02 1.40
N PHE A 47 35.48 -2.92 1.99
CA PHE A 47 36.15 -1.62 1.98
C PHE A 47 37.45 -1.66 2.78
N ARG A 48 37.46 -2.35 3.92
CA ARG A 48 38.67 -2.55 4.75
C ARG A 48 39.74 -3.39 4.05
N LEU A 49 39.34 -4.30 3.16
CA LEU A 49 40.25 -5.20 2.43
C LEU A 49 40.74 -4.66 1.08
N LYS A 50 40.21 -3.53 0.56
CA LYS A 50 40.50 -3.09 -0.81
C LYS A 50 41.02 -1.64 -0.89
N GLY A 51 42.28 -1.46 -0.50
CA GLY A 51 43.16 -0.47 -1.14
C GLY A 51 43.62 -1.01 -2.50
N ARG A 52 43.49 -0.20 -3.56
CA ARG A 52 43.78 -0.49 -4.99
C ARG A 52 42.67 -1.19 -5.80
N GLY A 53 41.97 -0.33 -6.54
CA GLY A 53 41.56 -0.53 -7.94
C GLY A 53 40.92 -1.85 -8.36
N GLN A 54 39.57 -1.88 -8.45
CA GLN A 54 38.91 -2.48 -9.62
C GLN A 54 37.42 -2.12 -9.71
N LYS A 55 37.05 -1.57 -10.88
CA LYS A 55 35.67 -1.44 -11.38
C LYS A 55 35.06 -2.83 -11.58
N ARG A 56 33.75 -2.93 -11.29
CA ARG A 56 32.74 -3.98 -11.59
C ARG A 56 32.56 -5.14 -10.59
N SER A 57 31.41 -5.10 -9.91
CA SER A 57 30.33 -6.08 -10.13
C SER A 57 28.97 -5.48 -9.76
N GLN A 58 28.23 -5.07 -10.79
CA GLN A 58 26.89 -4.48 -10.78
C GLN A 58 25.79 -5.49 -10.39
N LYS A 59 26.11 -6.46 -9.52
CA LYS A 59 25.20 -7.50 -9.01
C LYS A 59 24.76 -7.30 -7.56
N ALA A 60 25.46 -6.48 -6.77
CA ALA A 60 25.08 -6.16 -5.39
C ALA A 60 24.05 -5.01 -5.27
N ALA A 61 23.67 -4.39 -6.39
CA ALA A 61 22.60 -3.39 -6.48
C ALA A 61 21.19 -4.02 -6.52
N VAL A 62 20.97 -5.07 -5.73
CA VAL A 62 19.61 -5.57 -5.47
C VAL A 62 18.91 -4.55 -4.56
N GLN A 63 18.21 -3.60 -5.18
CA GLN A 63 17.04 -2.86 -4.68
C GLN A 63 17.09 -2.22 -3.29
N SER A 64 18.07 -1.35 -3.07
CA SER A 64 18.10 -0.53 -1.85
C SER A 64 16.83 0.30 -1.65
N SER A 65 16.23 0.84 -2.72
CA SER A 65 14.99 1.61 -2.69
C SER A 65 13.77 0.79 -2.27
N ALA A 66 13.53 -0.35 -2.93
CA ALA A 66 12.34 -1.14 -2.63
C ALA A 66 12.37 -1.79 -1.25
N THR A 67 13.55 -2.17 -0.76
CA THR A 67 13.71 -2.66 0.61
C THR A 67 13.28 -1.57 1.62
N VAL A 68 13.62 -0.31 1.36
CA VAL A 68 13.19 0.83 2.19
C VAL A 68 11.67 1.02 2.10
N TYR A 69 11.06 0.96 0.91
CA TYR A 69 9.60 1.05 0.77
C TYR A 69 8.87 -0.08 1.50
N LEU A 70 9.34 -1.32 1.40
CA LEU A 70 8.76 -2.47 2.09
C LEU A 70 8.86 -2.34 3.61
N LEU A 71 9.99 -1.82 4.11
CA LEU A 71 10.17 -1.57 5.53
C LEU A 71 9.14 -0.55 6.05
N ILE A 72 9.04 0.60 5.39
CA ILE A 72 8.11 1.65 5.80
C ILE A 72 6.66 1.16 5.66
N LEU A 73 6.33 0.42 4.60
CA LEU A 73 5.00 -0.17 4.43
C LEU A 73 4.67 -1.11 5.60
N SER A 74 5.60 -1.99 5.99
CA SER A 74 5.39 -2.90 7.13
C SER A 74 5.18 -2.14 8.45
N VAL A 75 5.86 -1.01 8.64
CA VAL A 75 5.66 -0.13 9.82
C VAL A 75 4.28 0.51 9.79
N VAL A 76 3.83 1.02 8.63
CA VAL A 76 2.49 1.59 8.47
C VAL A 76 1.41 0.54 8.71
N ASP A 77 1.61 -0.68 8.21
CA ASP A 77 0.70 -1.79 8.44
C ASP A 77 0.62 -2.14 9.94
N LEU A 78 1.74 -2.16 10.66
CA LEU A 78 1.74 -2.33 12.12
C LEU A 78 1.00 -1.20 12.85
N ILE A 79 1.22 0.05 12.45
CA ILE A 79 0.51 1.22 13.01
C ILE A 79 -1.00 1.07 12.79
N SER A 80 -1.42 0.51 11.65
CA SER A 80 -2.84 0.29 11.34
C SER A 80 -3.50 -0.82 12.17
N ILE A 81 -2.70 -1.72 12.76
CA ILE A 81 -3.18 -2.81 13.63
C ILE A 81 -3.38 -2.31 15.07
N LEU A 82 -2.61 -1.31 15.52
CA LEU A 82 -2.74 -0.72 16.86
C LEU A 82 -4.18 -0.34 17.28
N PRO A 83 -5.02 0.29 16.43
CA PRO A 83 -6.39 0.64 16.80
C PRO A 83 -7.36 -0.56 16.87
N VAL A 84 -7.00 -1.73 16.34
CA VAL A 84 -7.94 -2.86 16.17
C VAL A 84 -8.54 -3.35 17.49
N PRO A 85 -7.78 -3.55 18.60
CA PRO A 85 -8.37 -3.96 19.87
C PRO A 85 -9.42 -2.96 20.39
N PHE A 86 -9.18 -1.66 20.20
CA PHE A 86 -10.11 -0.60 20.60
C PHE A 86 -11.37 -0.61 19.73
N LEU A 87 -11.21 -0.84 18.42
CA LEU A 87 -12.32 -0.99 17.48
C LEU A 87 -13.20 -2.20 17.84
N VAL A 88 -12.60 -3.33 18.18
CA VAL A 88 -13.31 -4.53 18.62
C VAL A 88 -14.15 -4.25 19.86
N VAL A 89 -13.60 -3.53 20.84
CA VAL A 89 -14.36 -3.12 22.04
C VAL A 89 -15.49 -2.15 21.68
N ASP A 90 -15.27 -1.20 20.76
CA ASP A 90 -16.32 -0.28 20.30
C ASP A 90 -17.49 -0.99 19.63
N ILE A 91 -17.19 -2.01 18.82
CA ILE A 91 -18.18 -2.87 18.15
C ILE A 91 -18.97 -3.65 19.21
N PHE A 92 -18.30 -4.40 20.10
CA PHE A 92 -18.98 -5.26 21.08
C PHE A 92 -19.77 -4.49 22.14
N ARG A 93 -19.27 -3.33 22.58
CA ARG A 93 -19.93 -2.52 23.62
C ARG A 93 -20.92 -1.53 23.01
N ASN A 94 -20.99 -1.46 21.69
CA ASN A 94 -21.70 -0.45 20.92
C ASN A 94 -21.49 0.97 21.49
N ARG A 95 -20.26 1.30 21.90
CA ARG A 95 -19.89 2.60 22.48
C ARG A 95 -18.37 2.76 22.51
N TRP A 96 -17.90 3.99 22.45
CA TRP A 96 -16.49 4.37 22.53
C TRP A 96 -16.10 4.83 23.96
N PRO A 97 -15.47 3.97 24.79
CA PRO A 97 -15.13 4.32 26.17
C PRO A 97 -13.75 4.99 26.34
N PHE A 98 -12.96 5.11 25.27
CA PHE A 98 -11.53 5.43 25.35
C PHE A 98 -11.20 6.93 25.33
N GLY A 99 -12.22 7.79 25.21
CA GLY A 99 -12.06 9.24 25.15
C GLY A 99 -11.46 9.76 23.83
N LEU A 100 -11.21 11.07 23.79
CA LEU A 100 -10.86 11.80 22.57
C LEU A 100 -9.46 11.47 22.04
N VAL A 101 -8.48 11.26 22.92
CA VAL A 101 -7.08 11.02 22.53
C VAL A 101 -6.95 9.74 21.70
N LEU A 102 -7.53 8.64 22.18
CA LEU A 102 -7.55 7.36 21.47
C LEU A 102 -8.42 7.43 20.20
N CYS A 103 -9.47 8.26 20.18
CA CYS A 103 -10.27 8.50 18.98
C CYS A 103 -9.43 9.17 17.87
N LYS A 104 -8.68 10.22 18.21
CA LYS A 104 -7.75 10.90 17.29
C LYS A 104 -6.64 9.96 16.81
N LEU A 105 -6.09 9.13 17.71
CA LEU A 105 -5.09 8.12 17.34
C LEU A 105 -5.66 7.09 16.36
N MET A 106 -6.90 6.64 16.56
CA MET A 106 -7.55 5.70 15.66
C MET A 106 -7.66 6.26 14.24
N PHE A 107 -8.15 7.50 14.10
CA PHE A 107 -8.20 8.17 12.79
C PHE A 107 -6.83 8.48 12.19
N PHE A 108 -5.80 8.74 13.00
CA PHE A 108 -4.43 8.85 12.51
C PHE A 108 -3.96 7.53 11.88
N CYS A 109 -4.10 6.42 12.60
CA CYS A 109 -3.70 5.09 12.13
C CYS A 109 -4.47 4.68 10.87
N GLU A 110 -5.78 4.90 10.87
CA GLU A 110 -6.63 4.60 9.72
C GLU A 110 -6.30 5.49 8.52
N GLY A 111 -6.09 6.79 8.75
CA GLY A 111 -5.68 7.75 7.74
C GLY A 111 -4.34 7.41 7.12
N ALA A 112 -3.35 6.98 7.92
CA ALA A 112 -2.07 6.50 7.43
C ALA A 112 -2.23 5.28 6.50
N ASN A 113 -3.07 4.30 6.87
CA ASN A 113 -3.30 3.13 6.03
C ASN A 113 -4.07 3.45 4.73
N LYS A 114 -4.99 4.40 4.78
CA LYS A 114 -5.77 4.85 3.60
C LYS A 114 -4.97 5.70 2.63
N SER A 115 -4.01 6.50 3.11
CA SER A 115 -3.31 7.48 2.28
C SER A 115 -1.85 7.11 2.02
N LEU A 116 -1.10 6.69 3.03
CA LEU A 116 0.33 6.41 2.90
C LEU A 116 0.60 5.05 2.26
N SER A 117 -0.07 3.98 2.70
CA SER A 117 0.09 2.63 2.12
C SER A 117 -0.06 2.58 0.59
N PRO A 118 -1.09 3.16 -0.05
CA PRO A 118 -1.24 3.11 -1.51
C PRO A 118 -0.16 3.92 -2.23
N LEU A 119 0.35 5.01 -1.64
CA LEU A 119 1.49 5.74 -2.19
C LEU A 119 2.78 4.93 -2.12
N LEU A 120 3.01 4.21 -1.02
CA LEU A 120 4.15 3.28 -0.88
C LEU A 120 4.06 2.12 -1.88
N LEU A 121 2.87 1.56 -2.09
CA LEU A 121 2.62 0.55 -3.11
C LEU A 121 2.83 1.10 -4.53
N THR A 122 2.48 2.36 -4.76
CA THR A 122 2.73 3.05 -6.03
C THR A 122 4.24 3.23 -6.25
N ALA A 123 4.97 3.74 -5.25
CA ALA A 123 6.42 3.90 -5.31
C ALA A 123 7.13 2.55 -5.51
N LEU A 124 6.68 1.50 -4.82
CA LEU A 124 7.19 0.14 -5.01
C LEU A 124 6.96 -0.35 -6.43
N SER A 125 5.77 -0.12 -7.00
CA SER A 125 5.44 -0.51 -8.37
C SER A 125 6.26 0.27 -9.40
N LEU A 126 6.50 1.56 -9.17
CA LEU A 126 7.39 2.38 -9.99
C LEU A 126 8.85 1.91 -9.89
N ASP A 127 9.34 1.49 -8.72
CA ASP A 127 10.67 0.86 -8.60
C ASP A 127 10.77 -0.41 -9.45
N ARG A 128 9.71 -1.25 -9.46
CA ARG A 128 9.64 -2.42 -10.33
C ARG A 128 9.72 -2.01 -11.80
N TYR A 129 8.98 -0.99 -12.19
CA TYR A 129 8.99 -0.47 -13.56
C TYR A 129 10.39 -0.01 -13.97
N MET A 130 11.04 0.81 -13.15
CA MET A 130 12.40 1.29 -13.43
C MET A 130 13.38 0.13 -13.55
N ALA A 131 13.27 -0.89 -12.70
CA ALA A 131 14.12 -2.07 -12.75
C ALA A 131 13.96 -2.89 -14.04
N VAL A 132 12.76 -2.94 -14.62
CA VAL A 132 12.45 -3.74 -15.82
C VAL A 132 12.63 -2.93 -17.11
N CYS A 133 12.10 -1.72 -17.15
CA CYS A 133 11.95 -0.92 -18.36
C CYS A 133 13.10 0.08 -18.55
N LEU A 134 13.72 0.56 -17.47
CA LEU A 134 14.73 1.64 -17.50
C LEU A 134 16.02 1.24 -16.75
N PRO A 135 16.71 0.16 -17.15
CA PRO A 135 17.87 -0.35 -16.42
C PRO A 135 19.07 0.61 -16.38
N MET A 136 19.09 1.64 -17.23
CA MET A 136 20.15 2.65 -17.28
C MET A 136 20.02 3.72 -16.17
N LEU A 137 18.82 3.91 -15.60
CA LEU A 137 18.55 4.93 -14.57
C LEU A 137 18.78 4.37 -13.15
N VAL A 138 20.00 3.93 -12.86
CA VAL A 138 20.34 3.28 -11.57
C VAL A 138 20.23 4.26 -10.39
N TRP A 139 20.42 5.57 -10.59
CA TRP A 139 20.35 6.57 -9.52
C TRP A 139 18.96 6.63 -8.85
N MET A 140 17.89 6.41 -9.61
CA MET A 140 16.51 6.47 -9.10
C MET A 140 16.19 5.32 -8.14
N ARG A 141 17.06 4.31 -8.07
CA ARG A 141 16.91 3.11 -7.23
C ARG A 141 17.85 3.12 -6.03
N GLN A 142 18.45 4.28 -5.75
CA GLN A 142 19.29 4.51 -4.56
C GLN A 142 18.44 4.85 -3.34
N ALA A 143 18.92 4.49 -2.15
CA ALA A 143 18.25 4.81 -0.88
C ALA A 143 17.96 6.30 -0.70
N LYS A 144 18.88 7.19 -1.11
CA LYS A 144 18.71 8.64 -0.98
C LYS A 144 17.49 9.14 -1.75
N PHE A 145 17.32 8.69 -2.99
CA PHE A 145 16.13 9.02 -3.79
C PHE A 145 14.87 8.39 -3.19
N ALA A 146 14.95 7.15 -2.70
CA ALA A 146 13.81 6.52 -2.04
C ALA A 146 13.35 7.28 -0.79
N CYS A 147 14.28 7.75 0.06
CA CYS A 147 13.96 8.57 1.22
C CYS A 147 13.33 9.92 0.83
N PHE A 148 13.77 10.53 -0.28
CA PHE A 148 13.14 11.74 -0.81
C PHE A 148 11.70 11.48 -1.25
N ILE A 149 11.45 10.40 -2.01
CA ILE A 149 10.10 10.00 -2.39
C ILE A 149 9.23 9.70 -1.16
N LEU A 150 9.78 9.02 -0.15
CA LEU A 150 9.07 8.76 1.11
C LEU A 150 8.66 10.06 1.79
N LEU A 151 9.55 11.05 1.89
CA LEU A 151 9.24 12.34 2.48
C LEU A 151 8.06 13.00 1.76
N LEU A 152 8.02 12.96 0.43
CA LEU A 152 6.89 13.47 -0.35
C LEU A 152 5.60 12.69 -0.06
N CYS A 153 5.67 11.36 0.01
CA CYS A 153 4.52 10.53 0.37
C CYS A 153 3.99 10.85 1.78
N PHE A 154 4.88 11.08 2.75
CA PHE A 154 4.50 11.48 4.11
C PHE A 154 3.81 12.84 4.13
N ILE A 155 4.40 13.87 3.50
CA ILE A 155 3.80 15.21 3.42
C ILE A 155 2.42 15.14 2.76
N TYR A 156 2.31 14.41 1.64
CA TYR A 156 1.05 14.21 0.95
C TYR A 156 0.00 13.50 1.83
N SER A 157 0.41 12.47 2.56
CA SER A 157 -0.52 11.73 3.45
C SER A 157 -0.99 12.61 4.60
N LEU A 158 -0.08 13.40 5.19
CA LEU A 158 -0.40 14.33 6.28
C LEU A 158 -1.42 15.38 5.86
N PHE A 159 -1.41 15.84 4.60
CA PHE A 159 -2.42 16.74 4.07
C PHE A 159 -3.85 16.20 4.23
N PHE A 160 -4.06 14.89 4.08
CA PHE A 160 -5.37 14.26 4.27
C PHE A 160 -5.63 13.84 5.72
N ILE A 161 -4.58 13.47 6.47
CA ILE A 161 -4.72 12.97 7.85
C ILE A 161 -5.01 14.11 8.83
N VAL A 162 -4.32 15.24 8.72
CA VAL A 162 -4.43 16.35 9.68
C VAL A 162 -5.86 16.89 9.80
N PRO A 163 -6.59 17.17 8.71
CA PRO A 163 -7.96 17.65 8.79
C PRO A 163 -8.89 16.65 9.48
N VAL A 164 -8.72 15.35 9.22
CA VAL A 164 -9.53 14.28 9.85
C VAL A 164 -9.30 14.24 11.35
N ILE A 165 -8.05 14.31 11.80
CA ILE A 165 -7.72 14.33 13.23
C ILE A 165 -8.25 15.59 13.92
N TRP A 166 -8.15 16.73 13.23
CA TRP A 166 -8.63 17.99 13.77
C TRP A 166 -10.13 17.96 14.04
N HIS A 167 -10.92 17.47 13.09
CA HIS A 167 -12.39 17.38 13.16
C HIS A 167 -12.92 16.10 13.83
N SER A 168 -12.05 15.17 14.22
CA SER A 168 -12.48 13.96 14.93
C SER A 168 -12.84 14.27 16.38
N GLU A 169 -13.96 13.73 16.81
CA GLU A 169 -14.59 14.00 18.10
C GLU A 169 -15.34 12.76 18.63
N VAL A 170 -15.67 12.77 19.92
CA VAL A 170 -16.50 11.73 20.54
C VAL A 170 -17.89 12.31 20.76
N ASN A 171 -18.81 11.98 19.86
CA ASN A 171 -20.17 12.48 19.87
C ASN A 171 -21.20 11.36 19.97
N GLY A 172 -22.39 11.69 20.44
CA GLY A 172 -23.50 10.76 20.52
C GLY A 172 -24.06 10.44 19.12
N MET A 173 -24.08 9.16 18.76
CA MET A 173 -24.79 8.65 17.58
C MET A 173 -26.00 7.82 18.00
N LEU A 174 -27.09 7.94 17.24
CA LEU A 174 -28.29 7.14 17.44
C LEU A 174 -28.14 5.79 16.72
N ASP A 175 -28.38 4.70 17.44
CA ASP A 175 -28.49 3.36 16.86
C ASP A 175 -29.87 3.17 16.17
N ALA A 176 -30.07 2.08 15.43
CA ALA A 176 -31.34 1.71 14.79
C ALA A 176 -32.52 1.70 15.78
N LYS A 177 -32.25 1.42 17.06
CA LYS A 177 -33.23 1.45 18.17
C LYS A 177 -33.41 2.84 18.81
N HIS A 178 -32.90 3.90 18.19
CA HIS A 178 -32.95 5.29 18.67
C HIS A 178 -32.30 5.51 20.05
N LYS A 179 -31.33 4.66 20.41
CA LYS A 179 -30.53 4.83 21.62
C LYS A 179 -29.29 5.65 21.32
N LEU A 180 -28.97 6.61 22.19
CA LEU A 180 -27.77 7.44 22.05
C LEU A 180 -26.55 6.71 22.60
N HIS A 181 -25.54 6.51 21.75
CA HIS A 181 -24.29 5.88 22.12
C HIS A 181 -23.11 6.81 21.80
N PRO A 182 -22.19 7.07 22.74
CA PRO A 182 -21.00 7.87 22.44
C PRO A 182 -20.12 7.07 21.47
N LYS A 183 -19.77 7.68 20.33
CA LYS A 183 -18.97 7.06 19.28
C LYS A 183 -17.88 8.03 18.83
N CYS A 184 -16.76 7.47 18.38
CA CYS A 184 -15.70 8.24 17.74
C CYS A 184 -16.11 8.53 16.29
N VAL A 185 -16.35 9.80 15.97
CA VAL A 185 -16.88 10.24 14.68
C VAL A 185 -15.99 11.31 14.06
N VAL A 186 -16.15 11.49 12.75
CA VAL A 186 -15.55 12.60 12.02
C VAL A 186 -16.55 13.12 11.00
N GLY A 187 -16.85 14.42 11.09
CA GLY A 187 -17.73 15.12 10.15
C GLY A 187 -16.92 15.94 9.15
N MET A 188 -16.72 15.42 7.94
CA MET A 188 -16.07 16.14 6.83
C MET A 188 -17.07 16.43 5.70
N SER A 189 -16.73 17.41 4.86
CA SER A 189 -17.53 17.71 3.68
C SER A 189 -17.49 16.56 2.67
N ARG A 190 -18.57 16.38 1.90
CA ARG A 190 -18.63 15.35 0.84
C ARG A 190 -17.55 15.56 -0.22
N LEU A 191 -17.19 16.81 -0.48
CA LEU A 191 -16.08 17.15 -1.37
C LEU A 191 -14.77 16.58 -0.84
N PHE A 192 -14.51 16.68 0.47
CA PHE A 192 -13.30 16.12 1.07
C PHE A 192 -13.27 14.60 0.96
N ASP A 193 -14.37 13.90 1.21
CA ASP A 193 -14.43 12.45 1.05
C ASP A 193 -14.26 12.03 -0.43
N LEU A 194 -14.80 12.80 -1.38
CA LEU A 194 -14.58 12.59 -2.82
C LEU A 194 -13.11 12.81 -3.21
N LEU A 195 -12.49 13.86 -2.68
CA LEU A 195 -11.05 14.11 -2.88
C LEU A 195 -10.24 12.93 -2.36
N GLN A 196 -10.52 12.43 -1.15
CA GLN A 196 -9.85 11.25 -0.61
C GLN A 196 -10.06 10.01 -1.50
N LEU A 197 -11.28 9.76 -1.99
CA LEU A 197 -11.56 8.65 -2.90
C LEU A 197 -10.72 8.74 -4.18
N VAL A 198 -10.68 9.93 -4.79
CA VAL A 198 -9.94 10.14 -6.04
C VAL A 198 -8.43 10.03 -5.81
N PHE A 199 -7.91 10.70 -4.79
CA PHE A 199 -6.49 10.91 -4.59
C PHE A 199 -5.80 9.82 -3.76
N CYS A 200 -6.49 9.23 -2.80
CA CYS A 200 -5.94 8.15 -1.96
C CYS A 200 -6.26 6.76 -2.48
N TYR A 201 -7.24 6.60 -3.39
CA TYR A 201 -7.64 5.29 -3.90
C TYR A 201 -7.59 5.19 -5.43
N ALA A 202 -8.39 5.97 -6.16
CA ALA A 202 -8.54 5.81 -7.61
C ALA A 202 -7.25 6.16 -8.38
N ALA A 203 -6.62 7.29 -8.09
CA ALA A 203 -5.40 7.72 -8.76
C ALA A 203 -4.21 6.75 -8.51
N PRO A 204 -3.90 6.33 -7.26
CA PRO A 204 -2.91 5.29 -7.02
C PRO A 204 -3.20 3.99 -7.77
N LEU A 205 -4.45 3.53 -7.77
CA LEU A 205 -4.86 2.32 -8.50
C LEU A 205 -4.58 2.45 -10.00
N LEU A 206 -5.00 3.54 -10.63
CA LEU A 206 -4.79 3.79 -12.06
C LEU A 206 -3.31 3.85 -12.42
N ILE A 207 -2.50 4.54 -11.62
CA ILE A 207 -1.04 4.61 -11.81
C ILE A 207 -0.44 3.20 -11.73
N ILE A 208 -0.77 2.44 -10.68
CA ILE A 208 -0.24 1.09 -10.49
C ILE A 208 -0.64 0.16 -11.64
N CYS A 209 -1.91 0.20 -12.06
CA CYS A 209 -2.40 -0.56 -13.22
C CYS A 209 -1.61 -0.20 -14.48
N SER A 210 -1.45 1.09 -14.78
CA SER A 210 -0.70 1.55 -15.95
C SER A 210 0.75 1.06 -15.94
N VAL A 211 1.39 1.07 -14.77
CA VAL A 211 2.76 0.61 -14.55
C VAL A 211 2.88 -0.89 -14.84
N TYR A 212 1.99 -1.72 -14.28
CA TYR A 212 2.05 -3.16 -14.50
C TYR A 212 1.69 -3.54 -15.94
N LEU A 213 0.74 -2.86 -16.57
CA LEU A 213 0.47 -3.02 -18.01
C LEU A 213 1.71 -2.70 -18.85
N ALA A 214 2.43 -1.62 -18.52
CA ALA A 214 3.67 -1.27 -19.21
C ALA A 214 4.77 -2.34 -19.00
N ILE A 215 4.93 -2.86 -17.78
CA ILE A 215 5.86 -3.96 -17.48
C ILE A 215 5.52 -5.21 -18.32
N LEU A 216 4.26 -5.62 -18.32
CA LEU A 216 3.79 -6.79 -19.07
C LEU A 216 4.01 -6.59 -20.59
N SER A 217 3.68 -5.41 -21.12
CA SER A 217 3.89 -5.09 -22.53
C SER A 217 5.38 -5.16 -22.93
N ARG A 218 6.30 -4.77 -22.04
CA ARG A 218 7.75 -4.84 -22.28
C ARG A 218 8.24 -6.28 -22.27
N LEU A 219 7.78 -7.08 -21.31
CA LEU A 219 8.11 -8.50 -21.20
C LEU A 219 7.59 -9.30 -22.40
N TYR A 220 6.35 -9.02 -22.83
CA TYR A 220 5.74 -9.63 -24.01
C TYR A 220 6.53 -9.30 -25.28
N ARG A 221 6.83 -8.01 -25.52
CA ARG A 221 7.63 -7.57 -26.68
C ARG A 221 9.01 -8.21 -26.73
N HIS A 222 9.71 -8.30 -25.60
CA HIS A 222 11.02 -8.93 -25.55
C HIS A 222 10.93 -10.44 -25.86
N THR A 223 9.90 -11.11 -25.35
CA THR A 223 9.71 -12.56 -25.60
C THR A 223 9.38 -12.80 -27.07
N ARG A 224 8.47 -12.01 -27.66
CA ARG A 224 8.12 -12.09 -29.08
C ARG A 224 9.33 -11.86 -30.01
N LYS A 225 10.17 -10.85 -29.74
CA LYS A 225 11.41 -10.63 -30.50
C LYS A 225 12.37 -11.81 -30.43
N ASN A 226 12.53 -12.41 -29.24
CA ASN A 226 13.40 -13.58 -29.08
C ASN A 226 12.89 -14.81 -29.86
N PHE A 227 11.57 -15.01 -29.94
CA PHE A 227 10.98 -16.08 -30.74
C PHE A 227 11.04 -15.80 -32.25
N ALA A 228 10.78 -14.57 -32.68
CA ALA A 228 10.89 -14.16 -34.08
C ALA A 228 12.33 -14.29 -34.61
N SER A 229 13.34 -13.93 -33.79
CA SER A 229 14.76 -14.16 -34.13
C SER A 229 15.19 -15.63 -34.06
N ALA A 230 14.38 -16.54 -33.50
CA ALA A 230 14.64 -17.98 -33.52
C ALA A 230 14.07 -18.66 -34.77
N GLY A 231 13.03 -18.10 -35.40
CA GLY A 231 12.44 -18.62 -36.63
C GLY A 231 13.19 -18.27 -37.93
N ILE A 232 14.11 -17.29 -37.90
CA ILE A 232 14.88 -16.85 -39.08
C ILE A 232 16.27 -17.52 -39.15
N SER A 233 16.75 -18.14 -38.08
CA SER A 233 18.07 -18.79 -38.03
C SER A 233 17.94 -20.30 -37.83
N ALA A 234 17.45 -20.99 -38.86
CA ALA A 234 17.55 -22.45 -39.00
C ALA A 234 18.95 -22.86 -39.50
N ILE A 235 20.01 -22.39 -38.84
CA ILE A 235 21.37 -22.92 -39.01
C ILE A 235 21.78 -23.52 -37.66
N PRO A 236 22.00 -24.84 -37.57
CA PRO A 236 22.34 -25.49 -36.32
C PRO A 236 23.81 -25.22 -36.04
N ASN A 237 24.12 -24.11 -35.37
CA ASN A 237 25.47 -23.91 -34.84
C ASN A 237 25.47 -23.95 -33.31
N SER A 238 26.25 -24.90 -32.81
CA SER A 238 26.37 -25.43 -31.46
C SER A 238 26.98 -24.45 -30.44
N SER A 239 26.56 -23.19 -30.44
CA SER A 239 26.89 -22.30 -29.32
C SER A 239 25.76 -22.33 -28.31
N ARG A 240 25.98 -23.11 -27.25
CA ARG A 240 25.24 -23.18 -25.98
C ARG A 240 24.70 -21.79 -25.58
N ARG A 241 23.52 -21.43 -26.09
CA ARG A 241 22.87 -20.14 -25.86
C ARG A 241 22.47 -20.13 -24.40
N ARG A 242 23.35 -19.57 -23.55
CA ARG A 242 23.13 -19.41 -22.12
C ARG A 242 21.73 -18.81 -21.95
N ARG A 243 20.76 -19.62 -21.53
CA ARG A 243 19.48 -19.15 -21.01
C ARG A 243 19.82 -18.00 -20.05
N PRO A 244 19.28 -16.78 -20.20
CA PRO A 244 19.56 -15.72 -19.26
C PRO A 244 18.98 -16.17 -17.91
N ARG A 245 19.88 -16.62 -17.03
CA ARG A 245 19.64 -17.19 -15.69
C ARG A 245 18.96 -16.18 -14.73
N THR A 246 18.61 -14.99 -15.22
CA THR A 246 18.06 -13.85 -14.48
C THR A 246 16.54 -13.63 -14.67
N ARG A 247 15.87 -14.28 -15.64
CA ARG A 247 14.41 -14.08 -15.87
C ARG A 247 13.50 -14.70 -14.80
N ILE A 248 13.94 -15.77 -14.14
CA ILE A 248 13.11 -16.55 -13.21
C ILE A 248 12.90 -15.80 -11.88
N SER A 249 13.86 -14.97 -11.44
CA SER A 249 13.74 -14.19 -10.19
C SER A 249 12.91 -12.91 -10.35
N LEU A 250 13.05 -12.19 -11.47
CA LEU A 250 12.36 -10.90 -11.67
C LEU A 250 10.84 -11.08 -11.77
N THR A 251 10.38 -12.13 -12.45
CA THR A 251 8.96 -12.48 -12.57
C THR A 251 8.35 -12.83 -11.21
N ARG A 252 9.11 -13.53 -10.34
CA ARG A 252 8.66 -13.88 -9.00
C ARG A 252 8.47 -12.65 -8.12
N VAL A 253 9.43 -11.71 -8.15
CA VAL A 253 9.32 -10.48 -7.34
C VAL A 253 8.22 -9.56 -7.86
N VAL A 254 8.08 -9.40 -9.18
CA VAL A 254 6.95 -8.64 -9.78
C VAL A 254 5.61 -9.29 -9.43
N LYS A 255 5.49 -10.63 -9.53
CA LYS A 255 4.28 -11.36 -9.14
C LYS A 255 3.92 -11.11 -7.66
N SER A 256 4.91 -11.14 -6.77
CA SER A 256 4.69 -10.85 -5.36
C SER A 256 4.20 -9.41 -5.14
N SER A 257 4.78 -8.41 -5.83
CA SER A 257 4.32 -7.02 -5.72
C SER A 257 2.89 -6.83 -6.26
N VAL A 258 2.53 -7.52 -7.35
CA VAL A 258 1.15 -7.51 -7.88
C VAL A 258 0.16 -8.12 -6.88
N LEU A 259 0.51 -9.23 -6.24
CA LEU A 259 -0.37 -9.88 -5.25
C LEU A 259 -0.65 -8.96 -4.05
N VAL A 260 0.38 -8.30 -3.51
CA VAL A 260 0.23 -7.36 -2.39
C VAL A 260 -0.66 -6.18 -2.79
N VAL A 261 -0.44 -5.61 -3.98
CA VAL A 261 -1.27 -4.53 -4.53
C VAL A 261 -2.73 -4.98 -4.68
N ALA A 262 -2.96 -6.13 -5.33
CA ALA A 262 -4.31 -6.64 -5.57
C ALA A 262 -5.05 -6.86 -4.25
N PHE A 263 -4.38 -7.47 -3.27
CA PHE A 263 -4.94 -7.68 -1.94
C PHE A 263 -5.35 -6.36 -1.27
N TYR A 264 -4.46 -5.34 -1.26
CA TYR A 264 -4.77 -4.04 -0.68
C TYR A 264 -6.04 -3.43 -1.29
N PHE A 265 -6.11 -3.31 -2.62
CA PHE A 265 -7.25 -2.67 -3.27
C PHE A 265 -8.55 -3.47 -3.12
N VAL A 266 -8.50 -4.80 -3.18
CA VAL A 266 -9.68 -5.66 -2.93
C VAL A 266 -10.20 -5.46 -1.51
N CYS A 267 -9.32 -5.41 -0.50
CA CYS A 267 -9.72 -5.20 0.89
C CYS A 267 -10.28 -3.80 1.14
N TRP A 268 -9.78 -2.78 0.44
CA TRP A 268 -10.24 -1.40 0.61
C TRP A 268 -11.44 -1.01 -0.26
N THR A 269 -11.72 -1.77 -1.33
CA THR A 269 -12.87 -1.50 -2.22
C THR A 269 -14.19 -1.36 -1.48
N PRO A 270 -14.58 -2.26 -0.55
CA PRO A 270 -15.88 -2.18 0.13
C PRO A 270 -16.07 -0.87 0.89
N TYR A 271 -15.04 -0.40 1.61
CA TYR A 271 -15.08 0.87 2.33
C TYR A 271 -15.36 2.04 1.39
N TRP A 272 -14.60 2.13 0.29
CA TRP A 272 -14.74 3.22 -0.68
C TRP A 272 -16.07 3.16 -1.43
N VAL A 273 -16.57 1.97 -1.74
CA VAL A 273 -17.90 1.78 -2.33
C VAL A 273 -18.99 2.27 -1.37
N VAL A 274 -18.97 1.86 -0.10
CA VAL A 274 -19.95 2.31 0.90
C VAL A 274 -19.90 3.82 1.08
N ARG A 275 -18.70 4.41 1.18
CA ARG A 275 -18.54 5.87 1.27
C ARG A 275 -19.09 6.58 0.05
N PHE A 276 -18.80 6.09 -1.16
CA PHE A 276 -19.32 6.66 -2.40
C PHE A 276 -20.84 6.58 -2.48
N LEU A 277 -21.43 5.43 -2.13
CA LEU A 277 -22.89 5.25 -2.08
C LEU A 277 -23.54 6.19 -1.05
N ALA A 278 -22.94 6.37 0.13
CA ALA A 278 -23.42 7.32 1.12
C ALA A 278 -23.39 8.78 0.62
N MET A 279 -22.38 9.15 -0.18
CA MET A 279 -22.35 10.47 -0.83
C MET A 279 -23.48 10.64 -1.85
N LEU A 280 -23.76 9.61 -2.65
CA LEU A 280 -24.86 9.61 -3.63
C LEU A 280 -26.23 9.71 -2.95
N GLN A 281 -26.44 8.98 -1.85
CA GLN A 281 -27.67 9.08 -1.07
C GLN A 281 -27.83 10.47 -0.44
N GLY A 282 -26.74 11.14 -0.05
CA GLY A 282 -26.78 12.55 0.38
C GLY A 282 -27.11 13.54 -0.75
N LEU A 283 -26.87 13.18 -2.01
CA LEU A 283 -27.25 13.97 -3.21
C LEU A 283 -28.71 13.73 -3.62
N TYR A 284 -29.27 12.56 -3.32
CA TYR A 284 -30.67 12.21 -3.62
C TYR A 284 -31.71 13.22 -3.08
N PRO A 285 -31.65 13.75 -1.84
CA PRO A 285 -32.59 14.78 -1.40
C PRO A 285 -32.43 16.14 -2.12
N PHE A 286 -31.27 16.42 -2.73
CA PHE A 286 -31.06 17.64 -3.54
C PHE A 286 -31.54 17.48 -4.99
N LEU A 287 -31.45 16.27 -5.54
CA LEU A 287 -31.96 15.95 -6.89
C LEU A 287 -33.47 15.68 -6.91
N SER A 288 -34.09 15.45 -5.74
CA SER A 288 -35.54 15.29 -5.60
C SER A 288 -36.30 16.62 -5.49
N PHE A 289 -35.59 17.76 -5.45
CA PHE A 289 -36.20 19.09 -5.48
C PHE A 289 -35.53 20.04 -6.51
N PRO A 290 -35.76 19.87 -7.82
CA PRO A 290 -35.72 20.97 -8.75
C PRO A 290 -37.15 21.55 -8.90
N HIS A 291 -37.32 22.79 -8.45
CA HIS A 291 -38.45 23.70 -8.73
C HIS A 291 -39.88 23.23 -8.42
N SER A 292 -40.49 23.89 -7.43
CA SER A 292 -41.71 24.64 -7.72
C SER A 292 -41.68 25.95 -6.95
N SER A 293 -41.26 26.99 -7.66
CA SER A 293 -41.60 28.38 -7.36
C SER A 293 -43.10 28.53 -7.56
N ALA A 294 -43.82 28.90 -6.51
CA ALA A 294 -45.07 29.64 -6.54
C ALA A 294 -45.33 30.18 -5.12
#